data_AF-A0A0S7EW17-F1
#
_entry.id   AF-A0A0S7EW17-F1
#
_cell.length_a   1.000
_cell.length_b   1.000
_cell.length_c   1.000
_cell.angle_alpha   90.00
_cell.angle_beta   90.00
_cell.angle_gamma   90.00
#
_symmetry.space_group_name_H-M   'P 1'
#
loop_
_entity.id
_entity.type
_entity.pdbx_description
1 polymer ?
#
loop_
_entity_poly.entity_id
_entity_poly.type
_entity_poly.pdbx_seq_one_letter_code
_entity_poly.pdbx_strand_id
1 'polypeptide(L)'
;RNTEMLAAACAVGVGCCFAAPIGGVLFSIEVTSTFFAVRNYWRGFLAATVSAFFFRLLPVWTGDEETITALFKTRFRFEFPFNLQELPAFAVVGIACGLGGALFVYLNRLIVQFIRNQKTVNKFLMKKRLLYPVLVTVLISTLTFPPGLGQFMAGKLTQAETLETLFDNWTWTKHGIAEEFDYIGHSQAWIHPQVNVFVTLGLFVFMKFWMSALA
;
A
#
# COMPACT_ATOMS: atom_id res chain seq x y z
N ARG A 1 -25.46 -20.57 -1.48
CA ARG A 1 -25.62 -19.95 -0.15
C ARG A 1 -24.31 -19.78 0.61
N ASN A 2 -23.56 -20.83 0.97
CA ASN A 2 -22.34 -20.65 1.78
C ASN A 2 -21.27 -19.82 1.04
N THR A 3 -21.06 -20.07 -0.25
CA THR A 3 -20.15 -19.29 -1.11
C THR A 3 -20.61 -17.83 -1.27
N GLU A 4 -21.91 -17.61 -1.36
CA GLU A 4 -22.52 -16.27 -1.48
C GLU A 4 -22.30 -15.44 -0.21
N MET A 5 -22.37 -16.09 0.95
CA MET A 5 -22.10 -15.45 2.24
C MET A 5 -20.59 -15.16 2.41
N LEU A 6 -19.72 -16.06 1.96
CA LEU A 6 -18.27 -15.84 1.94
C LEU A 6 -17.87 -14.68 1.01
N ALA A 7 -18.48 -14.58 -0.16
CA ALA A 7 -18.25 -13.45 -1.07
C ALA A 7 -18.74 -12.14 -0.46
N ALA A 8 -19.93 -12.10 0.15
CA ALA A 8 -20.40 -10.92 0.86
C ALA A 8 -19.45 -10.53 2.02
N ALA A 9 -18.92 -11.51 2.77
CA ALA A 9 -17.95 -11.27 3.82
C ALA A 9 -16.62 -10.72 3.29
N CYS A 10 -16.14 -11.22 2.15
CA CYS A 10 -14.96 -10.68 1.47
C CYS A 10 -15.17 -9.21 1.06
N ALA A 11 -16.31 -8.91 0.43
CA ALA A 11 -16.68 -7.55 0.05
C ALA A 11 -16.74 -6.58 1.23
N VAL A 12 -17.35 -7.02 2.34
CA VAL A 12 -17.45 -6.22 3.58
C VAL A 12 -16.07 -6.01 4.19
N GLY A 13 -15.24 -7.05 4.28
CA GLY A 13 -13.90 -6.95 4.84
C GLY A 13 -13.04 -5.92 4.10
N VAL A 14 -12.96 -6.04 2.77
CA VAL A 14 -12.18 -5.12 1.94
C VAL A 14 -12.80 -3.71 1.93
N GLY A 15 -14.13 -3.61 1.82
CA GLY A 15 -14.84 -2.33 1.83
C GLY A 15 -14.68 -1.57 3.14
N CYS A 16 -14.64 -2.28 4.28
CA CYS A 16 -14.40 -1.71 5.60
C CYS A 16 -12.98 -1.15 5.73
N CYS A 17 -11.95 -1.93 5.39
CA CYS A 17 -10.53 -1.54 5.54
C CYS A 17 -10.18 -0.24 4.82
N PHE A 18 -10.78 0.02 3.66
CA PHE A 18 -10.49 1.20 2.84
C PHE A 18 -11.59 2.25 2.87
N ALA A 19 -12.68 2.02 3.61
CA ALA A 19 -13.92 2.80 3.54
C ALA A 19 -14.45 2.98 2.10
N ALA A 20 -14.23 1.99 1.23
CA ALA A 20 -14.52 2.02 -0.20
C ALA A 20 -15.47 0.87 -0.60
N PRO A 21 -16.78 1.00 -0.34
CA PRO A 21 -17.71 -0.13 -0.45
C PRO A 21 -17.90 -0.64 -1.88
N ILE A 22 -17.91 0.24 -2.88
CA ILE A 22 -18.01 -0.16 -4.30
C ILE A 22 -16.78 -0.98 -4.71
N GLY A 23 -15.58 -0.50 -4.35
CA GLY A 23 -14.32 -1.19 -4.64
C GLY A 23 -14.21 -2.55 -3.97
N GLY A 24 -14.64 -2.66 -2.70
CA GLY A 24 -14.65 -3.93 -1.98
C GLY A 24 -15.55 -5.00 -2.63
N VAL A 25 -16.74 -4.61 -3.10
CA VAL A 25 -17.66 -5.53 -3.78
C VAL A 25 -17.14 -5.95 -5.14
N LEU A 26 -16.62 -5.02 -5.94
CA LEU A 26 -16.02 -5.36 -7.25
C LEU A 26 -14.83 -6.29 -7.09
N PHE A 27 -13.93 -6.01 -6.13
CA PHE A 27 -12.81 -6.88 -5.80
C PHE A 27 -13.28 -8.29 -5.39
N SER A 28 -14.34 -8.37 -4.57
CA SER A 28 -14.90 -9.67 -4.19
C SER A 28 -15.44 -10.44 -5.40
N ILE A 29 -16.10 -9.77 -6.35
CA ILE A 29 -16.62 -10.44 -7.56
C ILE A 29 -15.46 -11.00 -8.39
N GLU A 30 -14.42 -10.19 -8.60
CA GLU A 30 -13.26 -10.53 -9.43
C GLU A 30 -12.45 -11.70 -8.85
N VAL A 31 -12.24 -11.75 -7.52
CA VAL A 31 -11.35 -12.72 -6.89
C VAL A 31 -12.06 -14.00 -6.45
N THR A 32 -13.31 -13.93 -6.00
CA THR A 32 -13.94 -15.07 -5.28
C THR A 32 -14.84 -15.95 -6.14
N SER A 33 -15.27 -15.50 -7.33
CA SER A 33 -16.28 -16.23 -8.10
C SER A 33 -16.13 -16.07 -9.61
N THR A 34 -16.28 -17.17 -10.35
CA THR A 34 -16.41 -17.16 -11.82
C THR A 34 -17.81 -16.77 -12.27
N PHE A 35 -18.84 -17.10 -11.47
CA PHE A 35 -20.23 -16.72 -11.70
C PHE A 35 -20.81 -16.07 -10.46
N PHE A 36 -21.35 -14.87 -10.63
CA PHE A 36 -21.87 -14.08 -9.51
C PHE A 36 -23.30 -13.62 -9.78
N ALA A 37 -24.23 -14.00 -8.90
CA ALA A 37 -25.62 -13.57 -9.01
C ALA A 37 -25.77 -12.11 -8.58
N VAL A 38 -26.46 -11.29 -9.40
CA VAL A 38 -26.72 -9.86 -9.13
C VAL A 38 -27.44 -9.63 -7.78
N ARG A 39 -28.25 -10.59 -7.32
CA ARG A 39 -28.88 -10.50 -6.00
C ARG A 39 -27.85 -10.49 -4.85
N ASN A 40 -26.73 -11.19 -5.02
CA ASN A 40 -25.66 -11.22 -4.02
C ASN A 40 -24.81 -9.95 -4.07
N TYR A 41 -24.74 -9.30 -5.24
CA TYR A 41 -24.11 -7.98 -5.39
C TYR A 41 -24.78 -6.96 -4.49
N TRP A 42 -26.10 -6.85 -4.57
CA TRP A 42 -26.86 -5.91 -3.74
C TRP A 42 -26.72 -6.18 -2.24
N ARG A 43 -26.70 -7.47 -1.85
CA ARG A 43 -26.51 -7.86 -0.44
C ARG A 43 -25.11 -7.52 0.06
N GLY A 44 -24.08 -7.82 -0.73
CA GLY A 44 -22.69 -7.48 -0.40
C GLY A 44 -22.46 -5.97 -0.38
N PHE A 45 -23.06 -5.24 -1.32
CA PHE A 45 -22.96 -3.78 -1.41
C PHE A 45 -23.57 -3.09 -0.20
N LEU A 46 -24.81 -3.42 0.18
CA LEU A 46 -25.44 -2.86 1.38
C LEU A 46 -24.62 -3.18 2.64
N ALA A 47 -24.12 -4.40 2.77
CA ALA A 47 -23.32 -4.78 3.93
C ALA A 47 -21.98 -4.02 3.97
N ALA A 48 -21.32 -3.85 2.82
CA ALA A 48 -20.06 -3.11 2.72
C ALA A 48 -20.24 -1.60 2.99
N THR A 49 -21.34 -0.98 2.53
CA THR A 49 -21.63 0.43 2.80
C THR A 49 -21.90 0.69 4.27
N VAL A 50 -22.70 -0.16 4.93
CA VAL A 50 -22.96 -0.08 6.37
C VAL A 50 -21.64 -0.23 7.16
N SER A 51 -20.80 -1.19 6.78
CA SER A 51 -19.50 -1.39 7.43
C SER A 51 -18.56 -0.20 7.25
N ALA A 52 -18.42 0.32 6.03
CA ALA A 52 -17.59 1.49 5.74
C ALA A 52 -18.10 2.75 6.48
N PHE A 53 -19.42 2.90 6.59
CA PHE A 53 -20.05 3.98 7.35
C PHE A 53 -19.68 3.92 8.83
N PHE A 54 -19.83 2.76 9.48
CA PHE A 54 -19.44 2.62 10.89
C PHE A 54 -17.94 2.82 11.10
N PHE A 55 -17.09 2.31 10.19
CA PHE A 55 -15.65 2.52 10.27
C PHE A 55 -15.26 4.00 10.23
N ARG A 56 -16.00 4.84 9.47
CA ARG A 56 -15.80 6.29 9.43
C ARG A 56 -16.46 7.05 10.57
N LEU A 57 -17.57 6.54 11.09
CA LEU A 57 -18.31 7.19 12.16
C LEU A 57 -17.56 7.05 13.50
N LEU A 58 -16.88 5.93 13.74
CA LEU A 58 -16.20 5.65 15.01
C LEU A 58 -15.09 6.66 15.36
N PRO A 59 -14.15 7.02 14.46
CA PRO A 59 -13.14 8.05 14.74
C PRO A 59 -13.74 9.42 15.08
N VAL A 60 -14.84 9.80 14.42
CA VAL A 60 -15.56 11.04 14.71
C VAL A 60 -16.21 10.99 16.09
N TRP A 61 -16.70 9.83 16.50
CA TRP A 61 -17.30 9.65 17.83
C TRP A 61 -16.26 9.60 18.96
N THR A 62 -15.08 9.02 18.71
CA THR A 62 -13.94 9.02 19.64
C THR A 62 -13.27 10.39 19.75
N GLY A 63 -13.46 11.26 18.76
CA GLY A 63 -12.88 12.61 18.70
C GLY A 63 -11.51 12.66 17.98
N ASP A 64 -11.13 11.61 17.25
CA ASP A 64 -9.88 11.54 16.50
C ASP A 64 -9.95 12.27 15.14
N GLU A 65 -11.15 12.39 14.55
CA GLU A 65 -11.40 13.12 13.29
C GLU A 65 -12.57 14.10 13.45
N GLU A 66 -12.45 15.34 12.94
CA GLU A 66 -13.51 16.36 13.05
C GLU A 66 -14.69 16.10 12.10
N THR A 67 -14.46 15.44 10.96
CA THR A 67 -15.47 15.17 9.94
C THR A 67 -15.22 13.86 9.21
N ILE A 68 -16.26 13.30 8.59
CA ILE A 68 -16.15 12.09 7.76
C ILE A 68 -15.39 12.44 6.47
N THR A 69 -14.08 12.23 6.45
CA THR A 69 -13.25 12.40 5.25
C THR A 69 -12.79 11.06 4.69
N ALA A 70 -12.37 11.04 3.42
CA ALA A 70 -11.68 9.89 2.84
C ALA A 70 -10.37 9.62 3.59
N LEU A 71 -9.91 8.35 3.62
CA LEU A 71 -8.74 7.91 4.42
C LEU A 71 -7.48 8.71 4.09
N PHE A 72 -7.31 9.04 2.82
CA PHE A 72 -6.19 9.81 2.32
C PHE A 72 -6.77 10.92 1.43
N LYS A 73 -6.98 12.10 2.01
CA LYS A 73 -7.54 13.25 1.29
C LYS A 73 -6.46 13.93 0.47
N THR A 74 -6.59 13.87 -0.85
CA THR A 74 -5.67 14.54 -1.78
C THR A 74 -6.25 15.85 -2.30
N ARG A 75 -5.39 16.85 -2.55
CA ARG A 75 -5.78 18.17 -3.07
C ARG A 75 -5.22 18.38 -4.46
N PHE A 76 -5.84 17.72 -5.45
CA PHE A 76 -5.48 17.89 -6.86
C PHE A 76 -6.23 19.04 -7.53
N ARG A 77 -5.65 19.63 -8.58
CA ARG A 77 -6.29 20.67 -9.39
C ARG A 77 -7.31 20.02 -10.33
N PHE A 78 -8.57 20.45 -10.26
CA PHE A 78 -9.68 19.85 -11.03
C PHE A 78 -9.92 20.48 -12.40
N GLU A 79 -9.41 21.70 -12.65
CA GLU A 79 -9.75 22.48 -13.85
C GLU A 79 -9.13 21.91 -15.13
N PHE A 80 -7.97 21.26 -15.03
CA PHE A 80 -7.31 20.63 -16.17
C PHE A 80 -6.37 19.51 -15.70
N PRO A 81 -6.89 18.29 -15.47
CA PRO A 81 -6.15 17.25 -14.75
C PRO A 81 -5.10 16.52 -15.59
N PHE A 82 -5.35 16.29 -16.88
CA PHE A 82 -4.45 15.52 -17.75
C PHE A 82 -4.44 16.02 -19.19
N ASN A 83 -3.25 16.11 -19.78
CA ASN A 83 -3.06 16.31 -21.21
C ASN A 83 -3.09 14.97 -21.96
N LEU A 84 -3.59 14.97 -23.20
CA LEU A 84 -3.50 13.80 -24.08
C LEU A 84 -2.05 13.32 -24.29
N GLN A 85 -1.07 14.23 -24.23
CA GLN A 85 0.35 13.92 -24.36
C GLN A 85 0.91 13.07 -23.20
N GLU A 86 0.25 13.05 -22.04
CA GLU A 86 0.68 12.28 -20.86
C GLU A 86 0.18 10.83 -20.89
N LEU A 87 -0.82 10.52 -21.72
CA LEU A 87 -1.40 9.17 -21.83
C LEU A 87 -0.38 8.08 -22.21
N PRO A 88 0.56 8.31 -23.17
CA PRO A 88 1.62 7.34 -23.44
C PRO A 88 2.52 7.07 -22.23
N ALA A 89 2.80 8.09 -21.41
CA ALA A 89 3.59 7.92 -20.19
C ALA A 89 2.85 7.05 -19.17
N PHE A 90 1.53 7.24 -18.99
CA PHE A 90 0.72 6.36 -18.14
C PHE A 90 0.70 4.91 -18.64
N ALA A 91 0.67 4.69 -19.97
CA ALA A 91 0.76 3.36 -20.53
C ALA A 91 2.10 2.67 -20.21
N VAL A 92 3.22 3.40 -20.33
CA VAL A 92 4.56 2.87 -19.98
C VAL A 92 4.63 2.54 -18.49
N VAL A 93 4.11 3.40 -17.61
CA VAL A 93 4.04 3.12 -16.17
C VAL A 93 3.19 1.89 -15.89
N GLY A 94 2.04 1.74 -16.55
CA GLY A 94 1.18 0.56 -16.43
C GLY A 94 1.90 -0.74 -16.82
N ILE A 95 2.64 -0.74 -17.94
CA ILE A 95 3.43 -1.90 -18.38
C ILE A 95 4.54 -2.21 -17.36
N ALA A 96 5.27 -1.18 -16.90
CA ALA A 96 6.34 -1.35 -15.91
C ALA A 96 5.81 -1.92 -14.58
N CYS A 97 4.69 -1.40 -14.08
CA CYS A 97 4.03 -1.90 -12.87
C CYS A 97 3.51 -3.34 -13.05
N GLY A 98 2.96 -3.68 -14.21
CA GLY A 98 2.51 -5.04 -14.53
C GLY A 98 3.66 -6.05 -14.54
N LEU A 99 4.78 -5.71 -15.19
CA LEU A 99 5.99 -6.54 -15.19
C LEU A 99 6.59 -6.66 -13.77
N GLY A 100 6.64 -5.57 -13.02
CA GLY A 100 7.06 -5.57 -11.62
C GLY A 100 6.21 -6.47 -10.73
N GLY A 101 4.88 -6.44 -10.92
CA GLY A 101 3.95 -7.32 -10.22
C GLY A 101 4.14 -8.80 -10.57
N ALA A 102 4.33 -9.13 -11.85
CA ALA A 102 4.63 -10.49 -12.28
C ALA A 102 5.96 -11.01 -11.69
N LEU A 103 6.99 -10.16 -11.65
CA LEU A 103 8.27 -10.47 -11.01
C LEU A 103 8.11 -10.71 -9.51
N PHE A 104 7.30 -9.89 -8.82
CA PHE A 104 7.01 -10.06 -7.39
C PHE A 104 6.40 -11.42 -7.09
N VAL A 105 5.37 -11.82 -7.84
CA VAL A 105 4.70 -13.12 -7.66
C VAL A 105 5.67 -14.28 -7.92
N TYR A 106 6.53 -14.15 -8.94
CA TYR A 106 7.55 -15.15 -9.23
C TYR A 106 8.59 -15.28 -8.10
N LEU A 107 9.09 -14.16 -7.58
CA LEU A 107 10.07 -14.14 -6.49
C LEU A 107 9.48 -14.68 -5.19
N ASN A 108 8.26 -14.27 -4.83
CA ASN A 108 7.57 -14.79 -3.65
C ASN A 108 7.41 -16.32 -3.75
N ARG A 109 7.01 -16.83 -4.92
CA ARG A 109 6.95 -18.27 -5.19
C ARG A 109 8.31 -18.94 -4.99
N LEU A 110 9.40 -18.35 -5.51
CA LEU A 110 10.75 -18.89 -5.39
C LEU A 110 11.21 -18.95 -3.92
N ILE A 111 10.96 -17.89 -3.14
CA ILE A 111 11.28 -17.82 -1.71
C ILE A 111 10.52 -18.91 -0.94
N VAL A 112 9.21 -19.03 -1.16
CA VAL A 112 8.37 -20.05 -0.50
C VAL A 112 8.83 -21.46 -0.86
N GLN A 113 9.18 -21.71 -2.13
CA GLN A 113 9.71 -23.00 -2.56
C GLN A 113 11.09 -23.29 -1.93
N PHE A 114 11.98 -22.31 -1.87
CA PHE A 114 13.30 -22.44 -1.24
C PHE A 114 13.18 -22.82 0.23
N ILE A 115 12.31 -22.13 0.99
CA ILE A 115 12.05 -22.42 2.41
C ILE A 115 11.50 -23.85 2.58
N ARG A 116 10.58 -24.28 1.71
CA ARG A 116 9.97 -25.62 1.79
C ARG A 116 10.93 -26.74 1.39
N ASN A 117 11.86 -26.50 0.46
CA ASN A 117 12.79 -27.50 -0.04
C ASN A 117 13.92 -27.81 0.96
N GLN A 118 14.35 -26.82 1.75
CA GLN A 118 15.38 -26.98 2.77
C GLN A 118 14.84 -27.73 4.00
N LYS A 119 14.97 -29.06 4.00
CA LYS A 119 14.49 -29.94 5.09
C LYS A 119 15.09 -29.61 6.46
N THR A 120 16.33 -29.11 6.49
CA THR A 120 17.03 -28.68 7.71
C THR A 120 16.38 -27.43 8.31
N VAL A 121 16.12 -26.42 7.48
CA VAL A 121 15.42 -25.18 7.87
C VAL A 121 14.01 -25.50 8.31
N ASN A 122 13.27 -26.34 7.58
CA ASN A 122 11.90 -26.68 7.96
C ASN A 122 11.84 -27.47 9.28
N LYS A 123 12.76 -28.42 9.51
CA LYS A 123 12.86 -29.15 10.79
C LYS A 123 13.22 -28.21 11.95
N PHE A 124 14.07 -27.22 11.70
CA PHE A 124 14.42 -26.17 12.67
C PHE A 124 13.24 -25.22 12.95
N LEU A 125 12.51 -24.82 11.89
CA LEU A 125 11.32 -23.96 11.94
C LEU A 125 10.19 -24.61 12.76
N MET A 126 9.95 -25.90 12.55
CA MET A 126 8.95 -26.67 13.32
C MET A 126 9.30 -26.76 14.81
N LYS A 127 10.59 -26.79 15.16
CA LYS A 127 11.05 -26.83 16.56
C LYS A 127 10.99 -25.45 17.23
N LYS A 128 11.17 -24.37 16.48
CA LYS A 128 11.16 -22.98 16.97
C LYS A 128 10.39 -22.07 16.02
N ARG A 129 9.06 -22.25 15.97
CA ARG A 129 8.15 -21.53 15.05
C ARG A 129 8.30 -20.00 15.09
N LEU A 130 8.60 -19.45 16.26
CA LEU A 130 8.76 -18.00 16.46
C LEU A 130 10.13 -17.45 16.07
N LEU A 131 11.15 -18.29 15.89
CA LEU A 131 12.51 -17.80 15.65
C LEU A 131 12.66 -17.18 14.25
N TYR A 132 11.98 -17.72 13.25
CA TYR A 132 11.99 -17.18 11.89
C TYR A 132 11.37 -15.79 11.78
N PRO A 133 10.12 -15.54 12.24
CA PRO A 133 9.58 -14.18 12.18
C PRO A 133 10.40 -13.20 13.03
N VAL A 134 10.98 -13.62 14.16
CA VAL A 134 11.89 -12.77 14.94
C VAL A 134 13.16 -12.42 14.16
N LEU A 135 13.78 -13.39 13.48
CA LEU A 135 14.98 -13.13 12.68
C LEU A 135 14.67 -12.21 11.48
N VAL A 136 13.58 -12.46 10.77
CA VAL A 136 13.15 -11.62 9.63
C VAL A 136 12.83 -10.20 10.09
N THR A 137 12.12 -10.04 11.21
CA THR A 137 11.81 -8.70 11.75
C THR A 137 13.06 -7.96 12.22
N VAL A 138 14.00 -8.62 12.90
CA VAL A 138 15.29 -8.00 13.29
C VAL A 138 16.11 -7.59 12.07
N LEU A 139 16.11 -8.40 11.01
CA LEU A 139 16.79 -8.07 9.76
C LEU A 139 16.16 -6.84 9.09
N ILE A 140 14.84 -6.83 8.95
CA ILE A 140 14.10 -5.70 8.35
C ILE A 140 14.24 -4.43 9.20
N SER A 141 14.20 -4.54 10.54
CA SER A 141 14.35 -3.38 11.43
C SER A 141 15.76 -2.79 11.36
N THR A 142 16.79 -3.63 11.25
CA THR A 142 18.18 -3.19 11.09
C THR A 142 18.37 -2.41 9.78
N LEU A 143 17.74 -2.86 8.70
CA LEU A 143 17.82 -2.20 7.40
C LEU A 143 16.94 -0.96 7.31
N THR A 144 15.83 -0.92 8.05
CA THR A 144 14.93 0.26 8.10
C THR A 144 15.42 1.30 9.11
N PHE A 145 16.53 1.05 9.81
CA PHE A 145 17.02 1.92 10.88
C PHE A 145 17.24 3.36 10.38
N PRO A 146 16.52 4.37 10.94
CA PRO A 146 16.47 5.72 10.38
C PRO A 146 17.79 6.46 10.20
N PRO A 147 18.78 6.38 11.11
CA PRO A 147 20.07 7.04 10.90
C PRO A 147 21.07 6.18 10.10
N GLY A 148 20.71 4.93 9.75
CA GLY A 148 21.50 4.08 8.86
C GLY A 148 20.98 4.16 7.42
N LEU A 149 20.63 3.01 6.84
CA LEU A 149 20.05 2.93 5.49
C LEU A 149 18.67 3.59 5.37
N GLY A 150 17.96 3.77 6.50
CA GLY A 150 16.66 4.46 6.54
C GLY A 150 16.72 5.93 6.12
N GLN A 151 17.90 6.57 6.14
CA GLN A 151 18.07 7.95 5.65
C GLN A 151 17.75 8.09 4.16
N PHE A 152 18.04 7.05 3.37
CA PHE A 152 17.84 7.04 1.92
C PHE A 152 16.46 6.50 1.51
N MET A 153 15.71 5.92 2.44
CA MET A 153 14.42 5.26 2.21
C MET A 153 13.26 5.95 2.94
N ALA A 154 13.48 7.14 3.53
CA ALA A 154 12.50 7.79 4.39
C ALA A 154 11.98 6.86 5.52
N GLY A 155 12.88 6.08 6.13
CA GLY A 155 12.55 5.02 7.10
C GLY A 155 11.94 5.49 8.42
N LYS A 156 11.82 6.81 8.64
CA LYS A 156 11.11 7.40 9.79
C LYS A 156 9.59 7.40 9.62
N LEU A 157 9.11 7.34 8.38
CA LEU A 157 7.69 7.43 8.08
C LEU A 157 6.97 6.10 8.36
N THR A 158 5.78 6.20 8.92
CA THR A 158 4.84 5.08 8.96
C THR A 158 4.29 4.80 7.55
N GLN A 159 3.66 3.65 7.34
CA GLN A 159 3.10 3.29 6.03
C GLN A 159 2.02 4.29 5.56
N ALA A 160 1.20 4.79 6.48
CA ALA A 160 0.15 5.76 6.20
C ALA A 160 0.74 7.12 5.80
N GLU A 161 1.68 7.65 6.59
CA GLU A 161 2.36 8.91 6.28
C GLU A 161 3.17 8.81 4.98
N THR A 162 3.81 7.65 4.72
CA THR A 162 4.52 7.41 3.46
C THR A 162 3.56 7.57 2.27
N LEU A 163 2.38 6.96 2.34
CA LEU A 163 1.38 7.08 1.27
C LEU A 163 0.86 8.51 1.13
N GLU A 164 0.60 9.20 2.24
CA GLU A 164 0.18 10.60 2.24
C GLU A 164 1.22 11.51 1.59
N THR A 165 2.51 11.32 1.92
CA THR A 165 3.60 12.08 1.28
C THR A 165 3.68 11.78 -0.21
N LEU A 166 3.48 10.54 -0.67
CA LEU A 166 3.48 10.22 -2.10
C LEU A 166 2.28 10.81 -2.86
N PHE A 167 1.20 11.18 -2.16
CA PHE A 167 0.05 11.87 -2.73
C PHE A 167 0.10 13.39 -2.59
N ASP A 168 1.29 13.92 -2.25
CA ASP A 168 1.55 15.36 -2.25
C ASP A 168 1.30 15.96 -3.65
N ASN A 169 0.80 17.20 -3.67
CA ASN A 169 0.44 17.89 -4.90
C ASN A 169 1.59 18.73 -5.47
N TRP A 170 2.77 18.65 -4.86
CA TRP A 170 3.97 19.38 -5.25
C TRP A 170 5.00 18.54 -6.00
N THR A 171 5.74 19.21 -6.88
CA THR A 171 6.84 18.56 -7.62
C THR A 171 8.13 18.68 -6.82
N TRP A 172 8.58 17.57 -6.23
CA TRP A 172 9.77 17.54 -5.35
C TRP A 172 11.08 17.95 -6.01
N THR A 173 11.18 17.88 -7.35
CA THR A 173 12.40 18.27 -8.09
C THR A 173 12.59 19.78 -8.25
N LYS A 174 11.56 20.60 -8.06
CA LYS A 174 11.61 22.05 -8.30
C LYS A 174 12.03 22.88 -7.06
N HIS A 175 12.43 22.23 -5.97
CA HIS A 175 12.83 22.92 -4.73
C HIS A 175 14.20 23.59 -4.91
N GLY A 176 14.18 24.92 -5.11
CA GLY A 176 15.36 25.76 -5.39
C GLY A 176 15.03 27.12 -6.05
N ILE A 177 13.80 27.31 -6.54
CA ILE A 177 13.28 28.63 -6.91
C ILE A 177 12.66 29.22 -5.63
N ALA A 178 13.21 30.33 -5.15
CA ALA A 178 12.78 31.03 -3.95
C ALA A 178 11.30 31.45 -4.02
N GLU A 179 10.62 31.50 -2.86
CA GLU A 179 9.16 31.57 -2.63
C GLU A 179 8.53 30.16 -2.58
N GLU A 180 8.11 29.56 -1.47
CA GLU A 180 7.49 30.07 -0.24
C GLU A 180 7.84 29.15 0.95
N PHE A 181 8.11 29.76 2.10
CA PHE A 181 8.23 29.10 3.40
C PHE A 181 6.86 28.58 3.88
N ASP A 182 6.88 27.55 4.75
CA ASP A 182 5.82 27.13 5.69
C ASP A 182 4.82 26.01 5.36
N TYR A 183 5.18 24.99 4.56
CA TYR A 183 4.60 23.66 4.81
C TYR A 183 5.44 22.47 4.30
N ILE A 184 6.69 22.32 4.73
CA ILE A 184 7.40 21.05 4.49
C ILE A 184 7.02 20.08 5.62
N GLY A 185 5.90 19.39 5.47
CA GLY A 185 5.42 18.39 6.42
C GLY A 185 6.31 17.13 6.43
N HIS A 186 5.69 15.96 6.55
CA HIS A 186 6.36 14.65 6.52
C HIS A 186 7.18 14.39 5.24
N SER A 187 7.01 15.19 4.18
CA SER A 187 7.73 15.07 2.89
C SER A 187 9.23 15.41 2.97
N GLN A 188 9.71 16.07 4.03
CA GLN A 188 11.15 16.30 4.28
C GLN A 188 11.96 15.00 4.30
N ALA A 189 11.34 13.88 4.71
CA ALA A 189 12.03 12.61 4.86
C ALA A 189 12.56 12.02 3.54
N TRP A 190 12.07 12.50 2.39
CA TRP A 190 12.52 12.09 1.05
C TRP A 190 13.70 12.90 0.52
N ILE A 191 14.03 14.02 1.17
CA ILE A 191 15.05 14.94 0.69
C ILE A 191 16.34 14.67 1.46
N HIS A 192 17.36 14.21 0.74
CA HIS A 192 18.69 14.00 1.30
C HIS A 192 19.68 15.03 0.72
N PRO A 193 20.52 15.70 1.53
CA PRO A 193 21.39 16.79 1.06
C PRO A 193 22.42 16.36 0.01
N GLN A 194 22.75 15.07 -0.05
CA GLN A 194 23.78 14.53 -0.94
C GLN A 194 23.23 13.73 -2.12
N VAL A 195 21.94 13.40 -2.14
CA VAL A 195 21.37 12.41 -3.08
C VAL A 195 20.11 12.96 -3.71
N ASN A 196 19.96 12.78 -5.03
CA ASN A 196 18.78 13.21 -5.75
C ASN A 196 17.54 12.40 -5.31
N VAL A 197 16.38 13.06 -5.28
CA VAL A 197 15.11 12.46 -4.84
C VAL A 197 14.78 11.21 -5.64
N PHE A 198 15.06 11.17 -6.94
CA PHE A 198 14.87 9.97 -7.76
C PHE A 198 15.65 8.74 -7.28
N VAL A 199 16.85 8.93 -6.76
CA VAL A 199 17.67 7.83 -6.22
C VAL A 199 17.09 7.34 -4.90
N THR A 200 16.63 8.24 -4.03
CA THR A 200 15.96 7.86 -2.77
C THR A 200 14.67 7.07 -3.04
N LEU A 201 13.86 7.51 -4.02
CA LEU A 201 12.66 6.80 -4.46
C LEU A 201 12.97 5.44 -5.09
N GLY A 202 14.01 5.37 -5.95
CA GLY A 202 14.45 4.11 -6.54
C GLY A 202 14.92 3.10 -5.50
N LEU A 203 15.72 3.55 -4.53
CA LEU A 203 16.14 2.75 -3.39
C LEU A 203 14.96 2.32 -2.52
N PHE A 204 13.99 3.21 -2.28
CA PHE A 204 12.77 2.88 -1.55
C PHE A 204 11.97 1.78 -2.24
N VAL A 205 11.70 1.91 -3.54
CA VAL A 205 10.98 0.89 -4.31
C VAL A 205 11.71 -0.44 -4.27
N PHE A 206 13.01 -0.44 -4.56
CA PHE A 206 13.81 -1.67 -4.56
C PHE A 206 13.81 -2.33 -3.18
N MET A 207 14.10 -1.57 -2.12
CA MET A 207 14.20 -2.10 -0.76
C MET A 207 12.85 -2.61 -0.24
N LYS A 208 11.77 -1.85 -0.45
CA LYS A 208 10.41 -2.29 -0.07
C LYS A 208 9.96 -3.53 -0.84
N PHE A 209 10.34 -3.65 -2.12
CA PHE A 209 9.95 -4.77 -2.97
C PHE A 209 10.47 -6.12 -2.48
N TRP A 210 11.76 -6.22 -2.13
CA TRP A 210 12.28 -7.50 -1.63
C TRP A 210 11.92 -7.74 -0.15
N MET A 211 11.85 -6.68 0.67
CA MET A 211 11.43 -6.81 2.06
C MET A 211 9.98 -7.30 2.18
N SER A 212 9.08 -6.83 1.32
CA SER A 212 7.69 -7.32 1.29
C SER A 212 7.54 -8.73 0.72
N ALA A 213 8.50 -9.18 -0.09
CA ALA A 213 8.55 -10.58 -0.54
C ALA A 213 9.05 -11.54 0.56
N LEU A 214 9.84 -11.03 1.51
CA LEU A 214 10.39 -11.81 2.64
C LEU A 214 9.48 -11.81 3.88
N ALA A 215 8.83 -10.68 4.15
CA ALA A 215 7.93 -10.46 5.29
C ALA A 215 6.63 -11.28 5.17
#